data_AF-C5FVD3-F1
#
_entry.id   AF-C5FVD3-F1
#
_cell.length_a   1.000
_cell.length_b   1.000
_cell.length_c   1.000
_cell.angle_alpha   90.00
_cell.angle_beta   90.00
_cell.angle_gamma   90.00
#
_symmetry.space_group_name_H-M   'P 1'
#
loop_
_entity.id
_entity.type
_entity.pdbx_description
1 polymer ?
#
loop_
_entity_poly.entity_id
_entity_poly.type
_entity_poly.pdbx_seq_one_letter_code
_entity_poly.pdbx_strand_id
1 'polypeptide(L)'
;MSISLPPNPAVYLLLVSLPALVLSETKSIYIGHCIFKPVSSLAFLTGPLLLTFNEPSPYRKLITWGLFFSFIGDILLIPSRSEYTKRPQTKDKDSTSQEVSISASFKAGIGAFAAAHIAYILAFLKDTQTISWPIFGSVVVASLLAAKWLGVLYPRRNPSGSLMRPNVLSLFVPDDMRHLVFVYSLIIGCMVGAAPSTVPVLQLPSTLSMQNQRALGAVMFVISDIFVARDAFGKKPADKGGYFWLRAAVGWGLYFWGQMVLAGTVVGR
;
A
#
# COMPACT_ATOMS: atom_id res chain seq x y z
N MET A 1 1.08 -7.38 -23.74
CA MET A 1 1.53 -6.08 -23.18
C MET A 1 2.61 -6.37 -22.16
N SER A 2 3.81 -5.85 -22.37
CA SER A 2 4.95 -5.97 -21.46
C SER A 2 5.00 -4.76 -20.54
N ILE A 3 5.24 -4.99 -19.25
CA ILE A 3 5.47 -3.95 -18.23
C ILE A 3 6.98 -3.70 -18.18
N SER A 4 7.41 -2.45 -18.05
CA SER A 4 8.81 -2.15 -17.76
C SER A 4 9.11 -2.44 -16.30
N LEU A 5 10.15 -3.22 -16.01
CA LEU A 5 10.54 -3.57 -14.65
C LEU A 5 11.95 -3.03 -14.34
N PRO A 6 12.28 -2.84 -13.05
CA PRO A 6 13.66 -2.62 -12.61
C PRO A 6 14.60 -3.74 -13.09
N PRO A 7 15.93 -3.54 -13.01
CA PRO A 7 16.93 -4.52 -13.44
C PRO A 7 16.66 -5.93 -12.89
N ASN A 8 16.97 -6.97 -13.68
CA ASN A 8 16.72 -8.37 -13.31
C ASN A 8 17.12 -8.77 -11.88
N PRO A 9 18.27 -8.31 -11.31
CA PRO A 9 18.62 -8.62 -9.92
C PRO A 9 17.55 -8.19 -8.90
N ALA A 10 16.90 -7.05 -9.09
CA ALA A 10 15.81 -6.59 -8.23
C ALA A 10 14.58 -7.51 -8.34
N VAL A 11 14.24 -7.94 -9.55
CA VAL A 11 13.12 -8.86 -9.79
C VAL A 11 13.37 -10.21 -9.12
N TYR A 12 14.57 -10.78 -9.28
CA TYR A 12 14.95 -12.03 -8.64
C TYR A 12 14.99 -11.91 -7.11
N LEU A 13 15.50 -10.79 -6.59
CA LEU A 13 15.50 -10.53 -5.15
C LEU A 13 14.08 -10.55 -4.60
N LEU A 14 13.12 -9.89 -5.26
CA LEU A 14 11.72 -9.91 -4.82
C LEU A 14 11.09 -11.30 -4.95
N LEU A 15 11.33 -12.00 -6.06
CA LEU A 15 10.81 -13.35 -6.30
C LEU A 15 11.23 -14.35 -5.21
N VAL A 16 12.39 -14.15 -4.59
CA VAL A 16 12.88 -15.01 -3.49
C VAL A 16 12.43 -14.48 -2.13
N SER A 17 12.61 -13.18 -1.88
CA SER A 17 12.35 -12.59 -0.56
C SER A 17 10.87 -12.52 -0.20
N LEU A 18 9.97 -12.30 -1.17
CA LEU A 18 8.54 -12.21 -0.93
C LEU A 18 7.93 -13.56 -0.47
N PRO A 19 8.16 -14.69 -1.16
CA PRO A 19 7.72 -15.99 -0.64
C PRO A 19 8.32 -16.30 0.73
N ALA A 20 9.59 -15.96 0.97
CA ALA A 20 10.23 -16.15 2.26
C ALA A 20 9.58 -15.30 3.37
N LEU A 21 9.15 -14.08 3.05
CA LEU A 21 8.38 -13.21 3.95
C LEU A 21 7.01 -13.83 4.28
N VAL A 22 6.28 -14.30 3.27
CA VAL A 22 4.96 -14.94 3.44
C VAL A 22 5.09 -16.22 4.27
N LEU A 23 6.10 -17.05 4.00
CA LEU A 23 6.38 -18.24 4.78
C LEU A 23 6.74 -17.89 6.24
N SER A 24 7.54 -16.84 6.44
CA SER A 24 7.88 -16.37 7.78
C SER A 24 6.66 -15.90 8.54
N GLU A 25 5.75 -15.16 7.91
CA GLU A 25 4.52 -14.71 8.57
C GLU A 25 3.54 -15.84 8.86
N THR A 26 3.37 -16.78 7.92
CA THR A 26 2.49 -17.94 8.12
C THR A 26 2.97 -18.86 9.23
N LYS A 27 4.30 -19.02 9.37
CA LYS A 27 4.93 -19.74 10.48
C LYS A 27 5.13 -18.88 11.74
N SER A 28 4.73 -17.62 11.72
CA SER A 28 4.89 -16.67 12.84
C SER A 28 6.35 -16.57 13.32
N ILE A 29 7.29 -16.48 12.37
CA ILE A 29 8.73 -16.30 12.61
C ILE A 29 9.05 -14.80 12.54
N TYR A 30 9.17 -14.17 13.72
CA TYR A 30 9.43 -12.74 13.86
C TYR A 30 10.70 -12.29 13.13
N ILE A 31 11.80 -13.01 13.33
CA ILE A 31 13.10 -12.68 12.74
C ILE A 31 13.03 -12.68 11.21
N GLY A 32 12.35 -13.68 10.63
CA GLY A 32 12.14 -13.77 9.19
C GLY A 32 11.33 -12.57 8.66
N HIS A 33 10.28 -12.16 9.38
CA HIS A 33 9.52 -10.96 9.02
C HIS A 33 10.39 -9.69 9.06
N CYS A 34 11.20 -9.51 10.11
CA CYS A 34 12.11 -8.37 10.25
C CYS A 34 13.19 -8.28 9.17
N ILE A 35 13.62 -9.41 8.61
CA ILE A 35 14.65 -9.45 7.57
C ILE A 35 14.03 -9.38 6.18
N PHE A 36 13.10 -10.27 5.87
CA PHE A 36 12.58 -10.41 4.51
C PHE A 36 11.71 -9.23 4.08
N LYS A 37 11.09 -8.50 5.01
CA LYS A 37 10.31 -7.31 4.67
C LYS A 37 11.22 -6.17 4.16
N PRO A 38 12.23 -5.68 4.91
CA PRO A 38 13.19 -4.72 4.38
C PRO A 38 13.91 -5.20 3.11
N VAL A 39 14.29 -6.48 3.03
CA VAL A 39 14.95 -7.04 1.83
C VAL A 39 14.02 -6.98 0.60
N SER A 40 12.75 -7.33 0.76
CA SER A 40 11.74 -7.19 -0.30
C SER A 40 11.57 -5.73 -0.70
N SER A 41 11.65 -4.80 0.26
CA SER A 41 11.54 -3.36 -0.01
C SER A 41 12.76 -2.78 -0.74
N LEU A 42 13.96 -3.27 -0.43
CA LEU A 42 15.19 -2.88 -1.14
C LEU A 42 15.16 -3.30 -2.61
N ALA A 43 14.45 -4.37 -2.95
CA ALA A 43 14.32 -4.84 -4.33
C ALA A 43 13.73 -3.75 -5.23
N PHE A 44 12.64 -3.08 -4.82
CA PHE A 44 12.05 -2.02 -5.64
C PHE A 44 12.78 -0.67 -5.56
N LEU A 45 13.59 -0.44 -4.52
CA LEU A 45 14.25 0.86 -4.28
C LEU A 45 15.60 0.98 -4.99
N THR A 46 16.40 -0.08 -5.00
CA THR A 46 17.81 -0.04 -5.44
C THR A 46 17.98 0.38 -6.90
N GLY A 47 17.18 -0.17 -7.82
CA GLY A 47 17.24 0.20 -9.25
C GLY A 47 16.96 1.69 -9.50
N PRO A 48 15.80 2.21 -9.07
CA PRO A 48 15.48 3.64 -9.16
C PRO A 48 16.51 4.55 -8.48
N LEU A 49 17.06 4.14 -7.33
CA LEU A 49 18.07 4.89 -6.62
C LEU A 49 19.35 5.04 -7.45
N LEU A 50 19.88 3.95 -8.00
CA LEU A 50 21.07 3.96 -8.86
C LEU A 50 20.85 4.80 -10.13
N LEU A 51 19.70 4.63 -10.78
CA LEU A 51 19.35 5.41 -11.98
C LEU A 51 19.21 6.91 -11.67
N THR A 52 18.63 7.25 -10.52
CA THR A 52 18.47 8.66 -10.11
C THR A 52 19.82 9.31 -9.79
N PHE A 53 20.77 8.55 -9.23
CA PHE A 53 22.12 9.05 -8.97
C PHE A 53 22.90 9.32 -10.26
N ASN A 54 22.79 8.43 -11.25
CA ASN A 54 23.53 8.56 -12.51
C ASN A 54 22.88 9.57 -13.48
N GLU A 55 21.56 9.54 -13.58
CA GLU A 55 20.78 10.36 -14.53
C GLU A 55 19.58 11.01 -13.82
N PRO A 56 19.83 12.08 -13.04
CA PRO A 56 18.80 12.73 -12.24
C PRO A 56 17.77 13.46 -13.12
N SER A 57 16.51 13.03 -13.05
CA SER A 57 15.38 13.81 -13.56
C SER A 57 14.39 14.14 -12.42
N PRO A 58 13.59 15.22 -12.52
CA PRO A 58 12.59 15.55 -11.50
C PRO A 58 11.62 14.40 -11.24
N TYR A 59 11.19 13.70 -12.30
CA TYR A 59 10.33 12.53 -12.21
C TYR A 59 10.99 11.39 -11.43
N ARG A 60 12.22 11.00 -11.84
CA ARG A 60 12.97 9.90 -11.21
C ARG A 60 13.24 10.18 -9.74
N LYS A 61 13.61 11.42 -9.39
CA LYS A 61 13.80 11.84 -8.00
C LYS A 61 12.54 11.64 -7.17
N LEU A 62 11.37 12.07 -7.66
CA LEU A 62 10.11 11.97 -6.91
C LEU A 62 9.65 10.51 -6.76
N ILE A 63 9.76 9.68 -7.80
CA ILE A 63 9.46 8.25 -7.69
C ILE A 63 10.41 7.58 -6.69
N THR A 64 11.71 7.84 -6.77
CA THR A 64 12.71 7.28 -5.85
C THR A 64 12.47 7.72 -4.40
N TRP A 65 12.14 8.99 -4.16
CA TRP A 65 11.76 9.46 -2.83
C TRP A 65 10.49 8.76 -2.32
N GLY A 66 9.50 8.54 -3.18
CA GLY A 66 8.31 7.79 -2.81
C GLY A 66 8.62 6.35 -2.40
N LEU A 67 9.47 5.66 -3.17
CA LEU A 67 9.95 4.31 -2.84
C LEU A 67 10.76 4.29 -1.54
N PHE A 68 11.58 5.31 -1.31
CA PHE A 68 12.34 5.46 -0.08
C PHE A 68 11.43 5.65 1.15
N PHE A 69 10.40 6.49 1.04
CA PHE A 69 9.41 6.63 2.11
C PHE A 69 8.61 5.34 2.34
N SER A 70 8.32 4.58 1.29
CA SER A 70 7.70 3.25 1.41
C SER A 70 8.59 2.27 2.17
N PHE A 71 9.90 2.28 1.88
CA PHE A 71 10.89 1.50 2.62
C PHE A 71 10.94 1.89 4.12
N ILE A 72 10.92 3.19 4.43
CA ILE A 72 10.83 3.66 5.83
C ILE A 72 9.53 3.18 6.46
N GLY A 73 8.40 3.31 5.76
CA GLY A 73 7.10 2.83 6.22
C GLY A 73 7.10 1.34 6.53
N ASP A 74 7.74 0.54 5.69
CA ASP A 74 7.87 -0.91 5.90
C ASP A 74 8.60 -1.25 7.19
N ILE A 75 9.67 -0.53 7.51
CA ILE A 75 10.43 -0.68 8.77
C ILE A 75 9.59 -0.25 9.97
N LEU A 76 8.92 0.91 9.89
CA LEU A 76 8.11 1.46 10.98
C LEU A 76 6.87 0.62 11.30
N LEU A 77 6.31 -0.06 10.29
CA LEU A 77 5.19 -0.98 10.44
C LEU A 77 5.59 -2.38 10.93
N ILE A 78 6.88 -2.65 11.18
CA ILE A 78 7.27 -3.91 11.83
C ILE A 78 6.75 -3.86 13.28
N PRO A 79 5.85 -4.77 13.68
CA PRO A 79 5.33 -4.78 15.04
C PRO A 79 6.43 -5.14 16.04
N SER A 80 6.31 -4.69 17.27
CA SER A 80 7.27 -5.08 18.32
C SER A 80 7.21 -6.58 18.63
N ARG A 81 8.29 -7.17 19.16
CA ARG A 81 8.33 -8.62 19.48
C ARG A 81 7.20 -9.06 20.41
N SER A 82 6.83 -8.22 21.38
CA SER A 82 5.73 -8.50 22.32
C SER A 82 4.36 -8.46 21.64
N GLU A 83 4.17 -7.58 20.64
CA GLU A 83 2.96 -7.47 19.83
C GLU A 83 2.84 -8.59 18.79
N TYR A 84 3.97 -9.01 18.22
CA TYR A 84 4.05 -10.13 17.29
C TYR A 84 3.66 -11.46 17.94
N THR A 85 4.10 -11.70 19.19
CA THR A 85 3.73 -12.88 19.98
C THR A 85 2.29 -12.79 20.52
N LYS A 86 1.77 -11.58 20.80
CA LYS A 86 0.40 -11.35 21.28
C LYS A 86 -0.68 -11.37 20.16
N ARG A 87 -0.31 -11.58 18.89
CA ARG A 87 -1.29 -11.98 17.84
C ARG A 87 -1.89 -13.34 18.29
N PRO A 88 -3.18 -13.39 18.67
CA PRO A 88 -3.63 -14.21 19.79
C PRO A 88 -3.55 -15.72 19.53
N GLN A 89 -2.85 -16.43 20.41
CA GLN A 89 -3.54 -17.46 21.18
C GLN A 89 -4.35 -16.71 22.25
N THR A 90 -5.67 -16.98 22.30
CA THR A 90 -6.59 -16.64 23.41
C THR A 90 -6.53 -15.20 23.95
N LYS A 91 -7.38 -14.31 23.42
CA LYS A 91 -7.96 -13.25 24.26
C LYS A 91 -9.05 -13.90 25.10
N ASP A 92 -8.74 -14.17 26.36
CA ASP A 92 -9.73 -14.54 27.36
C ASP A 92 -10.81 -13.45 27.46
N LYS A 93 -12.04 -13.91 27.66
CA LYS A 93 -13.22 -13.10 27.90
C LYS A 93 -13.15 -12.49 29.30
N ASP A 94 -12.30 -11.49 29.52
CA ASP A 94 -12.58 -10.52 30.57
C ASP A 94 -11.67 -9.28 30.45
N SER A 95 -12.29 -8.14 30.17
CA SER A 95 -11.88 -6.76 30.47
C SER A 95 -12.51 -5.81 29.44
N THR A 96 -13.64 -5.24 29.86
CA THR A 96 -13.95 -3.81 29.76
C THR A 96 -12.95 -2.98 28.94
N SER A 97 -13.39 -2.57 27.74
CA SER A 97 -13.00 -1.30 27.11
C SER A 97 -11.51 -0.93 27.18
N GLN A 98 -10.63 -1.83 26.74
CA GLN A 98 -9.26 -1.46 26.42
C GLN A 98 -9.26 -0.80 25.04
N GLU A 99 -9.21 0.54 25.01
CA GLU A 99 -8.80 1.29 23.83
C GLU A 99 -7.49 0.68 23.32
N VAL A 100 -7.52 0.09 22.13
CA VAL A 100 -6.31 -0.40 21.47
C VAL A 100 -5.54 0.83 21.04
N SER A 101 -4.70 1.36 21.94
CA SER A 101 -3.84 2.50 21.64
C SER A 101 -2.88 2.08 20.53
N ILE A 102 -3.14 2.55 19.31
CA ILE A 102 -2.31 2.24 18.16
C ILE A 102 -0.92 2.83 18.39
N SER A 103 0.11 2.00 18.25
CA SER A 103 1.51 2.38 18.48
C SER A 103 1.91 3.60 17.65
N ALA A 104 2.72 4.50 18.22
CA ALA A 104 3.25 5.66 17.52
C ALA A 104 4.05 5.27 16.26
N SER A 105 4.75 4.13 16.30
CA SER A 105 5.48 3.59 15.13
C SER A 105 4.53 3.23 13.99
N PHE A 106 3.35 2.70 14.31
CA PHE A 106 2.34 2.39 13.30
C PHE A 106 1.77 3.65 12.64
N LYS A 107 1.47 4.68 13.45
CA LYS A 107 1.01 5.98 12.93
C LYS A 107 2.07 6.64 12.05
N ALA A 108 3.34 6.60 12.48
CA ALA A 108 4.48 7.09 11.70
C ALA A 108 4.67 6.30 10.40
N GLY A 109 4.47 4.98 10.44
CA GLY A 109 4.50 4.13 9.25
C GLY A 109 3.43 4.51 8.23
N ILE A 110 2.17 4.71 8.65
CA ILE A 110 1.13 5.21 7.74
C ILE A 110 1.48 6.60 7.20
N GLY A 111 2.05 7.48 8.04
CA GLY A 111 2.55 8.79 7.60
C GLY A 111 3.64 8.69 6.52
N ALA A 112 4.59 7.76 6.66
CA ALA A 112 5.62 7.50 5.65
C ALA A 112 5.00 6.98 4.35
N PHE A 113 4.03 6.08 4.42
CA PHE A 113 3.28 5.65 3.24
C PHE A 113 2.50 6.81 2.61
N ALA A 114 1.89 7.70 3.40
CA ALA A 114 1.21 8.87 2.87
C ALA A 114 2.18 9.78 2.09
N ALA A 115 3.36 10.02 2.64
CA ALA A 115 4.43 10.77 1.97
C ALA A 115 4.88 10.10 0.67
N ALA A 116 4.95 8.76 0.65
CA ALA A 116 5.26 8.02 -0.57
C ALA A 116 4.24 8.29 -1.69
N HIS A 117 2.95 8.19 -1.36
CA HIS A 117 1.87 8.42 -2.33
C HIS A 117 1.83 9.88 -2.80
N ILE A 118 2.08 10.85 -1.92
CA ILE A 118 2.24 12.26 -2.31
C ILE A 118 3.39 12.42 -3.30
N ALA A 119 4.54 11.78 -3.06
CA ALA A 119 5.67 11.82 -3.97
C ALA A 119 5.32 11.23 -5.34
N TYR A 120 4.57 10.14 -5.41
CA TYR A 120 4.08 9.57 -6.67
C TYR A 120 3.12 10.51 -7.41
N ILE A 121 2.17 11.13 -6.70
CA ILE A 121 1.27 12.14 -7.28
C ILE A 121 2.07 13.28 -7.90
N LEU A 122 3.02 13.83 -7.15
CA LEU A 122 3.88 14.91 -7.63
C LEU A 122 4.71 14.47 -8.83
N ALA A 123 5.21 13.23 -8.84
CA ALA A 123 5.91 12.67 -10.00
C ALA A 123 5.01 12.65 -11.23
N PHE A 124 3.77 12.14 -11.10
CA PHE A 124 2.82 12.06 -12.22
C PHE A 124 2.42 13.43 -12.75
N LEU A 125 2.33 14.44 -11.88
CA LEU A 125 2.04 15.82 -12.25
C LEU A 125 3.24 16.55 -12.86
N LYS A 126 4.47 16.18 -12.49
CA LYS A 126 5.69 16.76 -13.08
C LYS A 126 6.00 16.18 -14.44
N ASP A 127 5.66 14.93 -14.67
CA ASP A 127 5.76 14.27 -15.98
C ASP A 127 4.40 14.20 -16.66
N THR A 128 3.81 15.37 -16.96
CA THR A 128 2.55 15.44 -17.69
C THR A 128 2.56 16.51 -18.78
N GLN A 129 2.04 16.16 -19.95
CA GLN A 129 1.73 17.13 -21.01
C GLN A 129 0.34 17.73 -20.85
N THR A 130 -0.64 16.88 -20.53
CA THR A 130 -2.04 17.26 -20.42
C THR A 130 -2.72 16.47 -19.30
N ILE A 131 -3.67 17.13 -18.63
CA ILE A 131 -4.43 16.55 -17.51
C ILE A 131 -5.90 16.50 -17.91
N SER A 132 -6.47 15.30 -17.88
CA SER A 132 -7.91 15.11 -18.03
C SER A 132 -8.61 15.24 -16.68
N TRP A 133 -9.01 16.48 -16.35
CA TRP A 133 -9.74 16.80 -15.12
C TRP A 133 -11.03 15.97 -14.91
N PRO A 134 -11.83 15.65 -15.96
CA PRO A 134 -13.01 14.80 -15.78
C PRO A 134 -12.66 13.38 -15.34
N ILE A 135 -11.61 12.78 -15.91
CA ILE A 135 -11.12 11.45 -15.51
C ILE A 135 -10.58 11.52 -14.09
N PHE A 136 -9.78 12.54 -13.77
CA PHE A 136 -9.25 12.74 -12.42
C PHE A 136 -10.38 12.80 -11.38
N GLY A 137 -11.33 13.72 -11.57
CA GLY A 137 -12.44 13.93 -10.62
C GLY A 137 -13.33 12.70 -10.48
N SER A 138 -13.69 12.05 -11.60
CA SER A 138 -14.53 10.85 -11.57
C SER A 138 -13.85 9.68 -10.83
N VAL A 139 -12.57 9.43 -11.08
CA VAL A 139 -11.83 8.34 -10.43
C VAL A 139 -11.60 8.62 -8.94
N VAL A 140 -11.27 9.86 -8.56
CA VAL A 140 -11.15 10.24 -7.14
C VAL A 140 -12.47 10.03 -6.41
N VAL A 141 -13.58 10.52 -6.97
CA VAL A 141 -14.92 10.35 -6.37
C VAL A 141 -15.29 8.87 -6.29
N ALA A 142 -15.08 8.10 -7.36
CA ALA A 142 -15.35 6.67 -7.36
C ALA A 142 -14.51 5.92 -6.30
N SER A 143 -13.24 6.27 -6.14
CA SER A 143 -12.35 5.69 -5.13
C SER A 143 -12.81 6.00 -3.70
N LEU A 144 -13.19 7.25 -3.42
CA LEU A 144 -13.73 7.63 -2.11
C LEU A 144 -15.09 6.99 -1.80
N LEU A 145 -15.96 6.86 -2.81
CA LEU A 145 -17.23 6.15 -2.67
C LEU A 145 -17.01 4.66 -2.40
N ALA A 146 -16.05 4.03 -3.09
CA ALA A 146 -15.66 2.65 -2.84
C ALA A 146 -15.10 2.49 -1.42
N ALA A 147 -14.22 3.39 -0.97
CA ALA A 147 -13.68 3.37 0.40
C ALA A 147 -14.78 3.52 1.46
N LYS A 148 -15.77 4.38 1.22
CA LYS A 148 -16.95 4.54 2.08
C LYS A 148 -17.83 3.28 2.08
N TRP A 149 -18.08 2.69 0.92
CA TRP A 149 -18.89 1.48 0.79
C TRP A 149 -18.24 0.25 1.46
N LEU A 150 -16.93 0.13 1.34
CA LEU A 150 -16.12 -0.90 2.00
C LEU A 150 -16.05 -0.73 3.53
N GLY A 151 -16.39 0.45 4.05
CA GLY A 151 -16.37 0.77 5.48
C GLY A 151 -15.04 1.31 6.00
N VAL A 152 -14.11 1.64 5.11
CA VAL A 152 -12.81 2.28 5.47
C VAL A 152 -13.06 3.72 5.93
N LEU A 153 -13.97 4.41 5.24
CA LEU A 153 -14.25 5.83 5.47
C LEU A 153 -15.56 5.97 6.26
N TYR A 154 -15.43 6.29 7.55
CA TYR A 154 -16.54 6.45 8.50
C TYR A 154 -17.47 5.22 8.59
N PRO A 155 -17.04 4.11 9.22
CA PRO A 155 -17.93 2.99 9.50
C PRO A 155 -19.12 3.50 10.32
N ARG A 156 -20.30 3.61 9.71
CA ARG A 156 -21.50 4.11 10.38
C ARG A 156 -21.83 3.11 11.48
N ARG A 157 -21.82 3.55 12.75
CA ARG A 157 -22.31 2.77 13.88
C ARG A 157 -23.78 2.48 13.58
N ASN A 158 -24.10 1.24 13.18
CA ASN A 158 -25.46 0.87 12.84
C ASN A 158 -26.34 1.06 14.08
N PRO A 159 -27.36 1.94 14.05
CA PRO A 159 -28.46 1.80 14.98
C PRO A 159 -29.18 0.49 14.63
N SER A 160 -29.48 -0.33 15.65
CA SER A 160 -30.23 -1.57 15.49
C SER A 160 -31.50 -1.31 14.66
N GLY A 161 -31.53 -1.77 13.41
CA GLY A 161 -32.73 -1.73 12.57
C GLY A 161 -32.59 -1.26 11.10
N SER A 162 -31.44 -0.76 10.63
CA SER A 162 -31.31 -0.33 9.23
C SER A 162 -30.86 -1.45 8.27
N LEU A 163 -31.66 -1.69 7.21
CA LEU A 163 -31.47 -2.68 6.14
C LEU A 163 -30.34 -2.36 5.16
N MET A 164 -29.81 -1.13 5.15
CA MET A 164 -28.67 -0.79 4.31
C MET A 164 -27.39 -0.95 5.12
N ARG A 165 -26.57 -1.96 4.76
CA ARG A 165 -25.26 -2.24 5.39
C ARG A 165 -24.10 -1.61 4.59
N PRO A 166 -23.73 -0.32 4.75
CA PRO A 166 -22.47 0.20 4.23
C PRO A 166 -21.35 -0.10 5.22
N ASN A 167 -20.95 -1.37 5.31
CA ASN A 167 -19.68 -1.81 5.94
C ASN A 167 -19.41 -3.27 5.53
N VAL A 168 -19.15 -3.50 4.24
CA VAL A 168 -18.97 -4.85 3.68
C VAL A 168 -17.81 -5.59 4.37
N LEU A 169 -16.74 -4.88 4.73
CA LEU A 169 -15.57 -5.46 5.38
C LEU A 169 -15.68 -5.52 6.92
N SER A 170 -16.78 -5.03 7.50
CA SER A 170 -17.01 -5.00 8.96
C SER A 170 -15.87 -4.34 9.76
N LEU A 171 -15.32 -3.24 9.23
CA LEU A 171 -14.20 -2.53 9.84
C LEU A 171 -14.66 -1.69 11.04
N PHE A 172 -13.81 -1.64 12.06
CA PHE A 172 -13.94 -0.81 13.25
C PHE A 172 -12.70 0.09 13.33
N VAL A 173 -12.85 1.34 12.90
CA VAL A 173 -11.78 2.35 12.96
C VAL A 173 -11.96 3.16 14.26
N PRO A 174 -10.99 3.14 15.19
CA PRO A 174 -11.01 3.97 16.38
C PRO A 174 -11.08 5.47 16.05
N ASP A 175 -11.70 6.27 16.93
CA ASP A 175 -11.92 7.70 16.69
C ASP A 175 -10.61 8.49 16.53
N ASP A 176 -9.52 8.08 17.19
CA ASP A 176 -8.20 8.71 17.10
C ASP A 176 -7.52 8.50 15.73
N MET A 177 -7.87 7.41 15.03
CA MET A 177 -7.33 7.06 13.71
C MET A 177 -8.19 7.55 12.55
N ARG A 178 -9.42 7.98 12.85
CA ARG A 178 -10.44 8.33 11.86
C ARG A 178 -9.99 9.45 10.92
N HIS A 179 -9.37 10.50 11.46
CA HIS A 179 -8.82 11.59 10.66
C HIS A 179 -7.63 11.14 9.80
N LEU A 180 -6.73 10.34 10.37
CA LEU A 180 -5.56 9.83 9.67
C LEU A 180 -5.95 8.93 8.50
N VAL A 181 -6.87 7.98 8.71
CA VAL A 181 -7.40 7.09 7.65
C VAL A 181 -8.14 7.88 6.57
N PHE A 182 -8.90 8.91 6.95
CA PHE A 182 -9.56 9.79 5.99
C PHE A 182 -8.57 10.52 5.08
N VAL A 183 -7.58 11.19 5.67
CA VAL A 183 -6.54 11.91 4.93
C VAL A 183 -5.75 10.95 4.03
N TYR A 184 -5.40 9.78 4.55
CA TYR A 184 -4.70 8.74 3.79
C TYR A 184 -5.53 8.24 2.60
N SER A 185 -6.82 7.96 2.81
CA SER A 185 -7.74 7.55 1.74
C SER A 185 -7.88 8.61 0.65
N LEU A 186 -7.88 9.90 1.03
CA LEU A 186 -7.88 11.01 0.09
C LEU A 186 -6.61 11.05 -0.76
N ILE A 187 -5.44 10.89 -0.12
CA ILE A 187 -4.14 10.87 -0.82
C ILE A 187 -4.11 9.73 -1.85
N ILE A 188 -4.51 8.52 -1.47
CA ILE A 188 -4.57 7.38 -2.38
C ILE A 188 -5.59 7.61 -3.49
N GLY A 189 -6.77 8.16 -3.16
CA GLY A 189 -7.78 8.56 -4.13
C GLY A 189 -7.21 9.49 -5.19
N CYS A 190 -6.46 10.52 -4.76
CA CYS A 190 -5.74 11.43 -5.66
C CYS A 190 -4.66 10.72 -6.48
N MET A 191 -3.91 9.76 -5.92
CA MET A 191 -2.91 9.00 -6.68
C MET A 191 -3.54 8.13 -7.78
N VAL A 192 -4.59 7.36 -7.44
CA VAL A 192 -5.27 6.50 -8.43
C VAL A 192 -6.06 7.31 -9.44
N GLY A 193 -6.49 8.53 -9.10
CA GLY A 193 -7.06 9.49 -10.05
C GLY A 193 -6.01 10.11 -10.96
N ALA A 194 -4.86 10.53 -10.40
CA ALA A 194 -3.77 11.16 -11.14
C ALA A 194 -3.20 10.21 -12.21
N ALA A 195 -2.93 8.96 -11.84
CA ALA A 195 -2.25 7.99 -12.69
C ALA A 195 -2.88 7.78 -14.10
N PRO A 196 -4.20 7.58 -14.25
CA PRO A 196 -4.86 7.50 -15.55
C PRO A 196 -5.25 8.87 -16.14
N SER A 197 -5.24 9.95 -15.35
CA SER A 197 -5.63 11.29 -15.84
C SER A 197 -4.49 12.09 -16.47
N THR A 198 -3.24 11.76 -16.18
CA THR A 198 -2.07 12.48 -16.67
C THR A 198 -1.45 11.77 -17.86
N VAL A 199 -1.31 12.48 -18.98
CA VAL A 199 -0.61 11.97 -20.16
C VAL A 199 0.89 12.18 -19.96
N PRO A 200 1.70 11.11 -19.90
CA PRO A 200 3.13 11.18 -19.62
C PRO A 200 3.92 11.85 -20.75
N VAL A 201 4.99 12.57 -20.41
CA VAL A 201 5.95 13.08 -21.40
C VAL A 201 6.96 11.98 -21.73
N LEU A 202 7.45 11.31 -20.68
CA LEU A 202 8.40 10.21 -20.81
C LEU A 202 7.74 9.00 -21.47
N GLN A 203 8.52 8.32 -22.31
CA GLN A 203 8.06 7.10 -22.97
C GLN A 203 8.79 5.90 -22.37
N LEU A 204 8.02 4.84 -22.15
CA LEU A 204 8.59 3.57 -21.73
C LEU A 204 9.11 2.80 -22.94
N PRO A 205 10.20 2.04 -22.78
CA PRO A 205 10.66 1.09 -23.80
C PRO A 205 9.73 -0.13 -23.97
N SER A 206 8.68 -0.23 -23.15
CA SER A 206 7.73 -1.35 -23.14
C SER A 206 6.48 -1.08 -23.97
N THR A 207 5.75 -2.13 -24.33
CA THR A 207 4.50 -2.02 -25.12
C THR A 207 3.32 -1.45 -24.34
N LEU A 208 3.35 -1.52 -23.01
CA LEU A 208 2.38 -0.84 -22.15
C LEU A 208 2.73 0.66 -22.07
N SER A 209 1.74 1.53 -22.28
CA SER A 209 1.93 2.98 -22.08
C SER A 209 2.30 3.27 -20.62
N MET A 210 3.14 4.29 -20.41
CA MET A 210 3.56 4.69 -19.06
C MET A 210 2.38 5.10 -18.18
N GLN A 211 1.35 5.69 -18.78
CA GLN A 211 0.07 6.00 -18.12
C GLN A 211 -0.59 4.73 -17.57
N ASN A 212 -0.71 3.68 -18.39
CA ASN A 212 -1.29 2.41 -17.98
C ASN A 212 -0.43 1.71 -16.93
N GLN A 213 0.90 1.82 -17.00
CA GLN A 213 1.79 1.27 -15.99
C GLN A 213 1.63 1.97 -14.63
N ARG A 214 1.54 3.31 -14.63
CA ARG A 214 1.24 4.10 -13.42
C ARG A 214 -0.10 3.71 -12.82
N ALA A 215 -1.13 3.59 -13.67
CA ALA A 215 -2.47 3.21 -13.24
C ALA A 215 -2.51 1.80 -12.64
N LEU A 216 -1.82 0.84 -13.27
CA LEU A 216 -1.69 -0.52 -12.75
C LEU A 216 -1.04 -0.52 -11.37
N GLY A 217 0.10 0.16 -11.20
CA GLY A 217 0.77 0.29 -9.90
C GLY A 217 -0.16 0.91 -8.84
N ALA A 218 -0.82 2.03 -9.17
CA ALA A 218 -1.74 2.71 -8.26
C ALA A 218 -2.93 1.83 -7.84
N VAL A 219 -3.52 1.07 -8.77
CA VAL A 219 -4.60 0.12 -8.45
C VAL A 219 -4.10 -1.00 -7.53
N MET A 220 -2.91 -1.52 -7.77
CA MET A 220 -2.31 -2.54 -6.90
C MET A 220 -2.12 -2.02 -5.46
N PHE A 221 -1.72 -0.75 -5.28
CA PHE A 221 -1.68 -0.12 -3.95
C PHE A 221 -3.03 -0.01 -3.29
N VAL A 222 -4.04 0.48 -4.01
CA VAL A 222 -5.41 0.60 -3.46
C VAL A 222 -5.89 -0.75 -2.94
N ILE A 223 -5.69 -1.82 -3.72
CA ILE A 223 -6.12 -3.16 -3.30
C ILE A 223 -5.29 -3.63 -2.10
N SER A 224 -3.96 -3.48 -2.13
CA SER A 224 -3.08 -3.78 -0.99
C SER A 224 -3.54 -3.07 0.29
N ASP A 225 -3.86 -1.78 0.22
CA ASP A 225 -4.23 -0.99 1.38
C ASP A 225 -5.60 -1.37 1.93
N ILE A 226 -6.50 -1.90 1.09
CA ILE A 226 -7.74 -2.53 1.57
C ILE A 226 -7.42 -3.79 2.40
N PHE A 227 -6.41 -4.59 2.02
CA PHE A 227 -5.96 -5.73 2.84
C PHE A 227 -5.35 -5.27 4.16
N VAL A 228 -4.53 -4.21 4.15
CA VAL A 228 -3.94 -3.62 5.36
C VAL A 228 -5.03 -3.07 6.28
N ALA A 229 -5.98 -2.31 5.75
CA ALA A 229 -7.11 -1.79 6.51
C ALA A 229 -7.96 -2.93 7.12
N ARG A 230 -8.13 -4.03 6.38
CA ARG A 230 -8.82 -5.23 6.89
C ARG A 230 -8.05 -5.93 8.00
N ASP A 231 -6.73 -6.04 7.93
CA ASP A 231 -5.93 -6.67 9.00
C ASP A 231 -5.87 -5.77 10.26
N ALA A 232 -5.77 -4.46 10.06
CA ALA A 232 -5.67 -3.47 11.14
C ALA A 232 -7.01 -3.23 11.85
N PHE A 233 -8.10 -3.10 11.10
CA PHE A 233 -9.40 -2.65 11.62
C PHE A 233 -10.53 -3.68 11.50
N GLY A 234 -10.30 -4.81 10.83
CA GLY A 234 -11.31 -5.85 10.67
C GLY A 234 -11.47 -6.73 11.91
N LYS A 235 -12.66 -7.32 12.07
CA LYS A 235 -12.90 -8.38 13.07
C LYS A 235 -12.05 -9.60 12.73
N LYS A 236 -11.15 -9.97 13.63
CA LYS A 236 -10.31 -11.17 13.47
C LYS A 236 -11.15 -12.41 13.72
N PRO A 237 -11.26 -13.36 12.76
CA PRO A 237 -11.88 -14.64 13.04
C PRO A 237 -11.07 -15.38 14.12
N ALA A 238 -11.77 -16.12 14.99
CA ALA A 238 -11.17 -16.85 16.12
C ALA A 238 -10.22 -17.98 15.68
N ASP A 239 -10.23 -18.34 14.39
CA ASP A 239 -9.40 -19.40 13.82
C ASP A 239 -8.60 -18.90 12.61
N LYS A 240 -7.30 -19.20 12.58
CA LYS A 240 -6.44 -18.98 11.41
C LYS A 240 -6.77 -20.05 10.38
N GLY A 241 -7.95 -19.94 9.75
CA GLY A 241 -8.38 -20.89 8.73
C GLY A 241 -7.35 -21.03 7.60
N GLY A 242 -7.40 -22.15 6.87
CA GLY A 242 -6.41 -22.56 5.86
C GLY A 242 -6.13 -21.58 4.71
N TYR A 243 -6.84 -20.45 4.62
CA TYR A 243 -6.64 -19.40 3.61
C TYR A 243 -5.81 -18.20 4.10
N PHE A 244 -5.28 -18.22 5.33
CA PHE A 244 -4.46 -17.11 5.86
C PHE A 244 -3.21 -16.85 5.00
N TRP A 245 -2.49 -17.89 4.60
CA TRP A 245 -1.30 -17.78 3.76
C TRP A 245 -1.61 -17.12 2.41
N LEU A 246 -2.75 -17.48 1.79
CA LEU A 246 -3.18 -16.88 0.53
C LEU A 246 -3.51 -15.40 0.69
N ARG A 247 -4.19 -15.01 1.78
CA ARG A 247 -4.49 -13.59 2.06
C ARG A 247 -3.21 -12.78 2.28
N ALA A 248 -2.26 -13.32 3.04
CA ALA A 248 -0.96 -12.69 3.24
C ALA A 248 -0.19 -12.58 1.92
N ALA A 249 -0.14 -13.66 1.13
CA ALA A 249 0.52 -13.67 -0.17
C ALA A 249 -0.06 -12.65 -1.15
N VAL A 250 -1.39 -12.53 -1.21
CA VAL A 250 -2.08 -11.55 -2.07
C VAL A 250 -1.82 -10.12 -1.59
N GLY A 251 -1.95 -9.85 -0.30
CA GLY A 251 -1.70 -8.51 0.26
C GLY A 251 -0.27 -8.04 0.02
N TRP A 252 0.71 -8.82 0.46
CA TRP A 252 2.13 -8.50 0.23
C TRP A 252 2.50 -8.51 -1.25
N GLY A 253 1.96 -9.46 -2.02
CA GLY A 253 2.21 -9.55 -3.45
C GLY A 253 1.76 -8.29 -4.18
N LEU A 254 0.53 -7.83 -3.94
CA LEU A 254 0.02 -6.59 -4.55
C LEU A 254 0.83 -5.37 -4.13
N TYR A 255 1.20 -5.28 -2.85
CA TYR A 255 2.04 -4.20 -2.34
C TYR A 255 3.40 -4.15 -3.05
N PHE A 256 4.21 -5.21 -2.91
CA PHE A 256 5.59 -5.21 -3.41
C PHE A 256 5.67 -5.21 -4.93
N TRP A 257 4.76 -5.91 -5.62
CA TRP A 257 4.72 -5.83 -7.08
C TRP A 257 4.18 -4.49 -7.56
N GLY A 258 3.26 -3.85 -6.85
CA GLY A 258 2.82 -2.47 -7.13
C GLY A 258 4.00 -1.51 -7.08
N GLN A 259 4.86 -1.64 -6.05
CA GLN A 259 6.11 -0.88 -5.94
C GLN A 259 7.06 -1.18 -7.09
N MET A 260 7.23 -2.45 -7.49
CA MET A 260 8.06 -2.82 -8.64
C MET A 260 7.56 -2.25 -9.96
N VAL A 261 6.23 -2.26 -10.17
CA VAL A 261 5.61 -1.67 -11.36
C VAL A 261 5.86 -0.16 -11.42
N LEU A 262 5.74 0.55 -10.30
CA LEU A 262 6.09 1.97 -10.24
C LEU A 262 7.59 2.21 -10.38
N ALA A 263 8.43 1.40 -9.73
CA ALA A 263 9.87 1.47 -9.86
C ALA A 263 10.32 1.30 -11.31
N GLY A 264 9.68 0.42 -12.09
CA GLY A 264 9.96 0.26 -13.51
C GLY A 264 9.66 1.50 -14.36
N THR A 265 8.79 2.41 -13.90
CA THR A 265 8.50 3.65 -14.64
C THR A 265 9.70 4.59 -14.74
N VAL A 266 10.69 4.47 -13.85
CA VAL A 266 11.89 5.32 -13.87
C VAL A 266 12.86 4.96 -15.01
N VAL A 267 12.71 3.77 -15.61
CA VAL A 267 13.50 3.29 -16.75
C VAL A 267 13.11 4.01 -18.05
N GLY A 268 11.95 4.67 -18.07
CA GLY A 268 11.52 5.51 -19.19
C GLY A 268 12.55 6.58 -19.56
N ARG A 269 12.65 6.85 -20.86
CA ARG A 269 13.49 7.90 -21.45
C ARG A 269 12.63 9.04 -21.96
#